data_AF-A0A7Y5W211-F1
#
_entry.id   AF-A0A7Y5W211-F1
#
_cell.length_a   1.000
_cell.length_b   1.000
_cell.length_c   1.000
_cell.angle_alpha   90.00
_cell.angle_beta   90.00
_cell.angle_gamma   90.00
#
_symmetry.space_group_name_H-M   'P 1'
#
loop_
_entity.id
_entity.type
_entity.pdbx_description
1 polymer ?
#
loop_
_entity_poly.entity_id
_entity_poly.type
_entity_poly.pdbx_seq_one_letter_code
_entity_poly.pdbx_strand_id
1 'polypeptide(L)'
;MTIQHPLPASGGARTRLRRYWWVAGVAIAALVVVILAPLASSHPDGLERVAEDKEFLDTAKGARWEWLPDYSVPGLSGDASTVLAGLIGVAIVFALMVLAGRMLSRRSQ
;
A
#
# COMPACT_ATOMS: atom_id res chain seq x y z
N MET A 1 16.43 -31.85 -51.88
CA MET A 1 15.16 -31.19 -51.48
C MET A 1 15.19 -31.06 -49.96
N THR A 2 15.68 -29.94 -49.45
CA THR A 2 15.90 -29.73 -48.00
C THR A 2 14.70 -28.98 -47.44
N ILE A 3 13.86 -29.66 -46.67
CA ILE A 3 12.73 -29.04 -45.97
C ILE A 3 13.28 -28.38 -44.69
N GLN A 4 13.40 -27.06 -44.70
CA GLN A 4 13.61 -26.27 -43.48
C GLN A 4 12.24 -26.12 -42.80
N HIS A 5 12.05 -26.78 -41.66
CA HIS A 5 10.85 -26.62 -40.84
C HIS A 5 11.10 -25.50 -39.82
N PRO A 6 10.49 -24.30 -39.96
CA PRO A 6 10.67 -23.25 -38.97
C PRO A 6 9.97 -23.65 -37.66
N LEU A 7 10.67 -23.50 -36.53
CA LEU A 7 10.07 -23.72 -35.21
C LEU A 7 9.30 -22.48 -34.77
N PRO A 8 8.15 -22.64 -34.07
CA PRO A 8 7.34 -21.51 -33.65
C PRO A 8 8.05 -20.66 -32.59
N ALA A 9 8.11 -19.35 -32.84
CA ALA A 9 8.65 -18.35 -31.92
C ALA A 9 7.76 -18.20 -30.66
N SER A 10 7.93 -19.09 -29.69
CA SER A 10 7.23 -19.09 -28.39
C SER A 10 7.99 -18.30 -27.30
N GLY A 11 8.56 -17.14 -27.67
CA GLY A 11 9.43 -16.33 -26.81
C GLY A 11 8.80 -15.06 -26.21
N GLY A 12 7.71 -14.55 -26.77
CA GLY A 12 7.21 -13.20 -26.44
C GLY A 12 6.30 -13.10 -25.20
N ALA A 13 5.57 -14.16 -24.87
CA ALA A 13 4.58 -14.12 -23.78
C ALA A 13 5.22 -14.15 -22.39
N ARG A 14 6.26 -14.98 -22.20
CA ARG A 14 6.95 -15.14 -20.90
C ARG A 14 7.72 -13.89 -20.46
N THR A 15 8.29 -13.14 -21.42
CA THR A 15 9.05 -11.91 -21.15
C THR A 15 8.13 -10.73 -20.84
N ARG A 16 6.99 -10.62 -21.53
CA ARG A 16 5.98 -9.59 -21.22
C ARG A 16 5.33 -9.80 -19.87
N LEU A 17 5.00 -11.05 -19.51
CA LEU A 17 4.39 -11.35 -18.21
C LEU A 17 5.31 -10.89 -17.07
N ARG A 18 6.61 -11.24 -17.12
CA ARG A 18 7.63 -10.83 -16.13
C ARG A 18 7.71 -9.31 -15.92
N ARG A 19 7.47 -8.52 -16.97
CA ARG A 19 7.54 -7.05 -16.92
C ARG A 19 6.39 -6.41 -16.15
N TYR A 20 5.22 -7.06 -16.07
CA TYR A 20 4.01 -6.48 -15.48
C TYR A 20 3.62 -7.07 -14.12
N TRP A 21 4.37 -8.04 -13.58
CA TRP A 21 4.06 -8.65 -12.27
C TRP A 21 3.97 -7.64 -11.13
N TRP A 22 4.80 -6.59 -11.13
CA TRP A 22 4.75 -5.56 -10.11
C TRP A 22 3.45 -4.75 -10.16
N VAL A 23 2.89 -4.52 -11.36
CA VAL A 23 1.59 -3.83 -11.53
C VAL A 23 0.47 -4.66 -10.93
N ALA A 24 0.48 -5.97 -11.18
CA ALA A 24 -0.48 -6.90 -10.58
C ALA A 24 -0.40 -6.88 -9.05
N GLY A 25 0.82 -6.88 -8.49
CA GLY A 25 1.02 -6.78 -7.04
C GLY A 25 0.45 -5.50 -6.42
N VAL A 26 0.71 -4.34 -7.04
CA VAL A 26 0.15 -3.05 -6.56
C VAL A 26 -1.38 -3.02 -6.70
N ALA A 27 -1.92 -3.53 -7.81
CA ALA A 27 -3.36 -3.60 -8.01
C ALA A 27 -4.05 -4.48 -6.97
N ILE A 28 -3.47 -5.64 -6.64
CA ILE A 28 -3.99 -6.52 -5.58
C ILE A 28 -3.93 -5.81 -4.22
N ALA A 29 -2.82 -5.16 -3.89
CA ALA A 29 -2.70 -4.42 -2.63
C ALA A 29 -3.75 -3.30 -2.51
N ALA A 30 -3.96 -2.53 -3.58
CA ALA A 30 -4.99 -1.50 -3.62
C ALA A 30 -6.40 -2.09 -3.47
N LEU A 31 -6.69 -3.21 -4.14
CA LEU A 31 -7.97 -3.90 -4.02
C LEU A 31 -8.24 -4.38 -2.59
N VAL A 32 -7.22 -4.96 -1.95
CA VAL A 32 -7.30 -5.39 -0.54
C VAL A 32 -7.62 -4.20 0.36
N VAL A 33 -6.94 -3.06 0.18
CA VAL A 33 -7.24 -1.84 0.96
C VAL A 33 -8.67 -1.38 0.75
N VAL A 34 -9.13 -1.29 -0.51
CA VAL A 34 -10.49 -0.81 -0.83
C VAL A 34 -11.57 -1.69 -0.18
N ILE A 35 -11.35 -3.00 -0.13
CA ILE A 35 -12.33 -3.95 0.43
C ILE A 35 -12.24 -4.00 1.96
N LEU A 36 -11.04 -4.02 2.53
CA LEU A 36 -10.85 -4.27 3.96
C LEU A 36 -10.82 -2.99 4.81
N ALA A 37 -10.44 -1.84 4.26
CA ALA A 37 -10.37 -0.60 5.03
C ALA A 37 -11.74 -0.14 5.60
N PRO A 38 -12.88 -0.27 4.89
CA PRO A 38 -14.19 0.01 5.48
C PRO A 38 -14.58 -0.96 6.60
N LEU A 39 -13.93 -2.13 6.68
CA LEU A 39 -14.12 -3.10 7.76
C LEU A 39 -13.19 -2.84 8.95
N ALA A 40 -12.45 -1.74 8.94
CA ALA A 40 -11.64 -1.33 10.08
C ALA A 40 -12.54 -1.06 11.30
N SER A 41 -12.09 -1.51 12.47
CA SER A 41 -12.84 -1.31 13.71
C SER A 41 -12.98 0.18 14.03
N SER A 42 -14.18 0.58 14.43
CA SER A 42 -14.48 1.92 14.94
C SER A 42 -14.24 2.09 16.45
N HIS A 43 -13.77 1.04 17.14
CA HIS A 43 -13.53 1.07 18.58
C HIS A 43 -12.19 1.75 18.91
N PRO A 44 -12.09 2.40 20.10
CA PRO A 44 -10.84 2.99 20.54
C PRO A 44 -9.73 1.94 20.60
N ASP A 45 -8.51 2.38 20.32
CA ASP A 45 -7.35 1.50 20.39
C ASP A 45 -7.05 1.08 21.84
N GLY A 46 -6.16 0.12 22.03
CA GLY A 46 -5.87 -0.40 23.37
C GLY A 46 -5.28 0.64 24.34
N LEU A 47 -4.60 1.67 23.83
CA LEU A 47 -4.05 2.73 24.67
C LEU A 47 -5.15 3.71 25.07
N GLU A 48 -5.97 4.10 24.10
CA GLU A 48 -7.10 5.00 24.29
C GLU A 48 -8.15 4.36 25.22
N ARG A 49 -8.50 3.10 24.99
CA ARG A 49 -9.42 2.32 25.85
C ARG A 49 -8.96 2.29 27.31
N VAL A 50 -7.66 2.07 27.55
CA VAL A 50 -7.09 2.08 28.90
C VAL A 50 -7.09 3.50 29.49
N ALA A 51 -6.86 4.52 28.68
CA ALA A 51 -6.90 5.90 29.10
C ALA A 51 -8.32 6.37 29.47
N GLU A 52 -9.34 5.90 28.74
CA GLU A 52 -10.75 6.08 29.10
C GLU A 52 -11.07 5.35 30.42
N ASP A 53 -10.76 4.06 30.51
CA ASP A 53 -11.08 3.23 31.69
C ASP A 53 -10.40 3.74 32.98
N LYS A 54 -9.33 4.51 32.86
CA LYS A 54 -8.55 5.09 33.97
C LYS A 54 -8.72 6.61 34.10
N GLU A 55 -9.64 7.20 33.34
CA GLU A 55 -10.00 8.63 33.39
C GLU A 55 -8.80 9.59 33.20
N PHE A 56 -7.76 9.18 32.45
CA PHE A 56 -6.60 10.04 32.16
C PHE A 56 -6.49 10.48 30.70
N LEU A 57 -7.47 10.15 29.87
CA LEU A 57 -7.52 10.54 28.45
C LEU A 57 -7.30 12.05 28.25
N ASP A 58 -7.92 12.88 29.10
CA ASP A 58 -7.80 14.35 29.04
C ASP A 58 -6.39 14.88 29.34
N THR A 59 -5.50 14.04 29.90
CA THR A 59 -4.09 14.37 30.14
C THR A 59 -3.26 14.17 28.87
N ALA A 60 -3.79 13.48 27.85
CA ALA A 60 -3.12 13.28 26.58
C ALA A 60 -2.84 14.63 25.92
N LYS A 61 -1.56 14.93 25.72
CA LYS A 61 -1.14 16.07 24.91
C LYS A 61 -1.11 15.61 23.47
N GLY A 62 -1.90 16.25 22.61
CA GLY A 62 -1.89 15.99 21.17
C GLY A 62 -0.47 16.04 20.59
N ALA A 63 -0.22 15.29 19.53
CA ALA A 63 1.11 15.28 18.94
C ALA A 63 1.42 16.65 18.36
N ARG A 64 2.70 17.04 18.38
CA ARG A 64 3.14 18.32 17.80
C ARG A 64 2.86 18.41 16.30
N TRP A 65 2.74 17.26 15.63
CA TRP A 65 2.52 17.16 14.20
C TRP A 65 1.77 15.87 13.87
N GLU A 66 0.64 15.97 13.19
CA GLU A 66 -0.23 14.85 12.80
C GLU A 66 -0.53 14.96 11.31
N TRP A 67 -0.18 13.92 10.54
CA TRP A 67 -0.37 13.91 9.08
C TRP A 67 -1.74 13.37 8.69
N LEU A 68 -2.18 12.29 9.32
CA LEU A 68 -3.50 11.67 9.18
C LEU A 68 -3.95 11.16 10.56
N PRO A 69 -4.37 12.06 11.46
CA PRO A 69 -4.93 11.63 12.74
C PRO A 69 -6.16 10.76 12.47
N ASP A 70 -6.23 9.59 13.12
CA ASP A 70 -7.30 8.60 12.96
C ASP A 70 -7.62 8.23 11.50
N TYR A 71 -6.60 8.25 10.62
CA TYR A 71 -6.76 8.02 9.18
C TYR A 71 -7.71 9.03 8.49
N SER A 72 -7.87 10.21 9.09
CA SER A 72 -8.69 11.31 8.59
C SER A 72 -7.96 12.10 7.49
N VAL A 73 -8.65 12.33 6.38
CA VAL A 73 -8.21 13.11 5.23
C VAL A 73 -9.12 14.34 5.12
N PRO A 74 -8.56 15.56 5.11
CA PRO A 74 -9.35 16.78 5.01
C PRO A 74 -10.28 16.76 3.79
N GLY A 75 -11.57 17.00 4.01
CA GLY A 75 -12.59 17.02 2.95
C GLY A 75 -13.26 15.67 2.65
N LEU A 76 -12.87 14.60 3.37
CA LEU A 76 -13.55 13.30 3.33
C LEU A 76 -14.03 12.91 4.72
N SER A 77 -15.08 12.09 4.79
CA SER A 77 -15.65 11.60 6.04
C SER A 77 -15.80 10.08 6.03
N GLY A 78 -15.69 9.49 7.22
CA GLY A 78 -15.89 8.05 7.45
C GLY A 78 -14.97 7.15 6.63
N ASP A 79 -15.52 6.05 6.14
CA ASP A 79 -14.78 4.96 5.49
C ASP A 79 -13.97 5.40 4.26
N ALA A 80 -14.47 6.40 3.52
CA ALA A 80 -13.77 6.93 2.34
C ALA A 80 -12.40 7.53 2.70
N SER A 81 -12.31 8.13 3.89
CA SER A 81 -11.06 8.66 4.42
C SER A 81 -10.07 7.54 4.73
N THR A 82 -10.52 6.50 5.43
CA THR A 82 -9.71 5.33 5.81
C THR A 82 -9.18 4.59 4.58
N VAL A 83 -10.03 4.42 3.56
CA VAL A 83 -9.63 3.83 2.27
C VAL A 83 -8.53 4.68 1.62
N LEU A 84 -8.73 6.00 1.54
CA LEU A 84 -7.74 6.88 0.90
C LEU A 84 -6.42 6.91 1.69
N ALA A 85 -6.47 6.95 3.01
CA ALA A 85 -5.31 6.83 3.88
C ALA A 85 -4.52 5.54 3.60
N GLY A 86 -5.22 4.41 3.48
CA GLY A 86 -4.62 3.13 3.12
C GLY A 86 -3.97 3.14 1.73
N LEU A 87 -4.63 3.74 0.74
CA LEU A 87 -4.10 3.86 -0.62
C LEU A 87 -2.84 4.75 -0.67
N ILE A 88 -2.82 5.84 0.10
CA ILE A 88 -1.63 6.68 0.27
C ILE A 88 -0.49 5.85 0.86
N GLY A 89 -0.75 5.04 1.88
CA GLY A 89 0.24 4.12 2.46
C GLY A 89 0.83 3.15 1.44
N VAL A 90 -0.01 2.49 0.62
CA VAL A 90 0.42 1.61 -0.46
C VAL A 90 1.32 2.35 -1.45
N ALA A 91 0.94 3.56 -1.86
CA ALA A 91 1.72 4.37 -2.79
C ALA A 91 3.10 4.75 -2.22
N ILE A 92 3.16 5.16 -0.95
CA ILE A 92 4.41 5.53 -0.28
C ILE A 92 5.35 4.32 -0.20
N VAL A 93 4.88 3.17 0.30
CA VAL A 93 5.71 1.97 0.42
C VAL A 93 6.23 1.52 -0.94
N PHE A 94 5.38 1.52 -1.97
CA PHE A 94 5.80 1.20 -3.33
C PHE A 94 6.90 2.14 -3.84
N ALA A 95 6.72 3.45 -3.66
CA ALA A 95 7.72 4.45 -4.07
C ALA A 95 9.06 4.25 -3.34
N LEU A 96 9.03 4.00 -2.03
CA LEU A 96 10.23 3.73 -1.23
C LEU A 96 10.96 2.46 -1.70
N MET A 97 10.23 1.38 -1.98
CA MET A 97 10.83 0.14 -2.47
C MET A 97 11.44 0.30 -3.86
N VAL A 98 10.77 1.02 -4.77
CA VAL A 98 11.33 1.36 -6.08
C VAL A 98 12.59 2.19 -5.94
N LEU A 99 12.60 3.20 -5.07
CA LEU A 99 13.77 4.04 -4.83
C LEU A 99 14.94 3.23 -4.25
N ALA A 100 14.67 2.41 -3.23
CA ALA A 100 15.66 1.54 -2.62
C ALA A 100 16.27 0.56 -3.65
N GLY A 101 15.44 -0.08 -4.46
CA GLY A 101 15.88 -0.96 -5.53
C GLY A 101 16.75 -0.23 -6.56
N ARG A 102 16.39 1.01 -6.94
CA ARG A 102 17.22 1.83 -7.85
C ARG A 102 18.56 2.22 -7.23
N MET A 103 18.59 2.58 -5.94
CA MET A 103 19.83 2.95 -5.26
C MET A 103 20.78 1.75 -5.11
N LEU A 104 20.23 0.57 -4.82
CA LEU A 104 21.03 -0.64 -4.64
C LEU A 104 21.52 -1.21 -5.97
N SER A 105 20.69 -1.17 -7.03
CA SER A 105 21.09 -1.60 -8.37
C SER A 105 22.17 -0.73 -8.99
N ARG A 106 22.33 0.53 -8.55
CA ARG A 106 23.39 1.45 -9.01
C ARG A 106 24.78 1.11 -8.47
N ARG A 107 24.89 0.26 -7.44
CA ARG A 107 26.18 -0.14 -6.83
C ARG A 107 26.75 -1.44 -7.40
N SER A 108 25.97 -2.16 -8.20
CA SER A 108 26.32 -3.47 -8.77
C SER A 108 26.73 -3.41 -10.25
N GLN A 109 26.74 -2.21 -10.83
CA GLN A 109 27.28 -1.87 -12.15
C GLN A 109 28.44 -0.90 -11.89
#